data_AF-A0A945VX72-F1
#
_entry.id   AF-A0A945VX72-F1
#
_cell.length_a   1.000
_cell.length_b   1.000
_cell.length_c   1.000
_cell.angle_alpha   90.00
_cell.angle_beta   90.00
_cell.angle_gamma   90.00
#
_symmetry.space_group_name_H-M   'P 1'
#
loop_
_entity.id
_entity.type
_entity.pdbx_description
1 polymer ?
#
loop_
_entity_poly.entity_id
_entity_poly.type
_entity_poly.pdbx_seq_one_letter_code
_entity_poly.pdbx_strand_id
1 'polypeptide(L)'
;AADQITNILQRMKELSTQAASSNTGQTDRANISSEVNNLESEISRIASSTKYSGSSLIDGNFGALGVSSGAGGHGSLTSANGVTNVDVSNAAAGTEYSISVATAGNNTMTISDGTTSQSVSLGAAQTGMNTSTLDFSNLGIKVTVNSAYTADGMSDGVLSTMTTADSTSSSFQVGYENNANNKISFSLANLTAGAAGLNADVDVSTQSGAQTALASIDTAIDTLANARAVIGRTQNQFGFASANLASTVENLSAANSVIKDADMAFETVDFTKNQILLQAGTSMLAQANQSPQSVLSLLG
;
A
#
# COMPACT_ATOMS: atom_id res chain seq x y z
N ALA A 1 -10.54 8.48 -10.32
CA ALA A 1 -11.18 7.22 -9.88
C ALA A 1 -12.27 7.50 -8.85
N ALA A 2 -11.91 7.94 -7.63
CA ALA A 2 -12.87 8.21 -6.55
C ALA A 2 -14.03 9.15 -6.96
N ASP A 3 -13.77 10.26 -7.66
CA ASP A 3 -14.85 11.17 -8.08
C ASP A 3 -15.81 10.54 -9.11
N GLN A 4 -15.32 9.62 -9.95
CA GLN A 4 -16.18 8.88 -10.89
C GLN A 4 -17.08 7.90 -10.15
N ILE A 5 -16.53 7.20 -9.15
CA ILE A 5 -17.31 6.31 -8.27
C ILE A 5 -18.40 7.12 -7.53
N THR A 6 -18.11 8.34 -7.06
CA THR A 6 -19.11 9.21 -6.43
C THR A 6 -20.29 9.50 -7.38
N ASN A 7 -20.01 9.85 -8.64
CA ASN A 7 -21.06 10.13 -9.62
C ASN A 7 -21.92 8.88 -9.90
N ILE A 8 -21.30 7.70 -9.98
CA ILE A 8 -22.01 6.44 -10.17
C ILE A 8 -22.88 6.13 -8.95
N LEU A 9 -22.38 6.30 -7.73
CA LEU A 9 -23.15 6.10 -6.50
C LEU A 9 -24.34 7.06 -6.39
N GLN A 10 -24.17 8.33 -6.80
CA GLN A 10 -25.30 9.27 -6.87
C GLN A 10 -26.35 8.81 -7.88
N ARG A 11 -25.93 8.33 -9.06
CA ARG A 11 -26.84 7.74 -10.05
C ARG A 11 -27.55 6.51 -9.52
N MET A 12 -26.85 5.62 -8.81
CA MET A 12 -27.45 4.46 -8.15
C MET A 12 -28.48 4.91 -7.09
N LYS A 13 -28.21 5.99 -6.35
CA LYS A 13 -29.16 6.55 -5.38
C LYS A 13 -30.44 7.05 -6.03
N GLU A 14 -30.34 7.73 -7.18
CA GLU A 14 -31.51 8.17 -7.96
C GLU A 14 -32.36 6.97 -8.41
N LEU A 15 -31.70 5.95 -8.97
CA LEU A 15 -32.34 4.72 -9.45
C LEU A 15 -33.00 3.94 -8.30
N SER A 16 -32.31 3.81 -7.16
CA SER A 16 -32.86 3.18 -5.95
C SER A 16 -34.05 3.96 -5.39
N THR A 17 -34.03 5.30 -5.45
CA THR A 17 -35.17 6.14 -5.05
C THR A 17 -36.37 5.91 -5.97
N GLN A 18 -36.14 5.78 -7.29
CA GLN A 18 -37.18 5.46 -8.25
C GLN A 18 -37.74 4.03 -8.03
N ALA A 19 -36.89 3.05 -7.75
CA ALA A 19 -37.29 1.68 -7.45
C ALA A 19 -38.01 1.52 -6.10
N ALA A 20 -37.72 2.40 -5.13
CA ALA A 20 -38.38 2.42 -3.81
C ALA A 20 -39.81 2.98 -3.87
N SER A 21 -40.17 3.71 -4.92
CA SER A 21 -41.52 4.24 -5.10
C SER A 21 -42.56 3.14 -5.36
N SER A 22 -43.75 3.28 -4.76
CA SER A 22 -44.84 2.31 -4.89
C SER A 22 -45.48 2.29 -6.29
N ASN A 23 -45.29 3.34 -7.09
CA ASN A 23 -45.84 3.44 -8.44
C ASN A 23 -45.00 2.71 -9.50
N THR A 24 -43.80 2.24 -9.16
CA THR A 24 -42.89 1.55 -10.07
C THR A 24 -43.32 0.08 -10.22
N GLY A 25 -43.64 -0.35 -11.45
CA GLY A 25 -44.07 -1.72 -11.73
C GLY A 25 -42.93 -2.74 -11.55
N GLN A 26 -43.26 -4.03 -11.44
CA GLN A 26 -42.25 -5.10 -11.31
C GLN A 26 -41.28 -5.13 -12.50
N THR A 27 -41.77 -4.92 -13.72
CA THR A 27 -40.95 -4.85 -14.94
C THR A 27 -40.00 -3.65 -14.92
N ASP A 28 -40.47 -2.50 -14.44
CA ASP A 28 -39.63 -1.30 -14.34
C ASP A 28 -38.54 -1.48 -13.28
N ARG A 29 -38.86 -2.11 -12.13
CA ARG A 29 -37.85 -2.47 -11.12
C ARG A 29 -36.81 -3.44 -11.65
N ALA A 30 -37.20 -4.40 -12.50
CA ALA A 30 -36.26 -5.32 -13.13
C ALA A 30 -35.29 -4.61 -14.10
N ASN A 31 -35.79 -3.64 -14.87
CA ASN A 31 -34.95 -2.81 -15.73
C ASN A 31 -34.01 -1.91 -14.92
N ILE A 32 -34.50 -1.30 -13.84
CA ILE A 32 -33.70 -0.49 -12.92
C ILE A 32 -32.62 -1.36 -12.24
N SER A 33 -32.97 -2.56 -11.78
CA SER A 33 -32.02 -3.52 -11.21
C SER A 33 -30.92 -3.89 -12.21
N SER A 34 -31.25 -4.05 -13.49
CA SER A 34 -30.25 -4.30 -14.53
C SER A 34 -29.31 -3.09 -14.72
N GLU A 35 -29.83 -1.86 -14.66
CA GLU A 35 -29.00 -0.65 -14.72
C GLU A 35 -28.08 -0.55 -13.50
N VAL A 36 -28.60 -0.77 -12.29
CA VAL A 36 -27.84 -0.79 -11.04
C VAL A 36 -26.71 -1.83 -11.07
N ASN A 37 -26.97 -3.06 -11.52
CA ASN A 37 -25.94 -4.10 -11.64
C ASN A 37 -24.82 -3.72 -12.62
N ASN A 38 -25.15 -3.03 -13.72
CA ASN A 38 -24.16 -2.51 -14.65
C ASN A 38 -23.31 -1.41 -13.99
N LEU A 39 -23.92 -0.54 -13.18
CA LEU A 39 -23.21 0.50 -12.43
C LEU A 39 -22.29 -0.10 -11.35
N GLU A 40 -22.72 -1.15 -10.64
CA GLU A 40 -21.86 -1.88 -9.69
C GLU A 40 -20.65 -2.53 -10.37
N SER A 41 -20.88 -3.11 -11.55
CA SER A 41 -19.81 -3.68 -12.37
C SER A 41 -18.83 -2.59 -12.81
N GLU A 42 -19.33 -1.41 -13.16
CA GLU A 42 -18.50 -0.27 -13.53
C GLU A 42 -17.69 0.28 -12.35
N ILE A 43 -18.26 0.34 -11.15
CA ILE A 43 -17.52 0.67 -9.92
C ILE A 43 -16.38 -0.32 -9.70
N SER A 44 -16.67 -1.63 -9.79
CA SER A 44 -15.67 -2.69 -9.61
C SER A 44 -14.57 -2.64 -10.69
N ARG A 45 -14.93 -2.29 -11.93
CA ARG A 45 -13.98 -2.06 -13.03
C ARG A 45 -13.10 -0.84 -12.76
N ILE A 46 -13.64 0.28 -12.29
CA ILE A 46 -12.86 1.48 -11.96
C ILE A 46 -11.92 1.19 -10.78
N ALA A 47 -12.40 0.48 -9.76
CA ALA A 47 -11.59 0.09 -8.60
C ALA A 47 -10.39 -0.78 -9.01
N SER A 48 -10.62 -1.83 -9.78
CA SER A 48 -9.58 -2.77 -10.24
C SER A 48 -8.64 -2.24 -11.31
N SER A 49 -9.09 -1.27 -12.14
CA SER A 49 -8.26 -0.64 -13.17
C SER A 49 -7.40 0.52 -12.64
N THR A 50 -7.69 1.03 -11.44
CA THR A 50 -6.93 2.13 -10.84
C THR A 50 -5.62 1.62 -10.25
N LYS A 51 -4.54 1.72 -11.05
CA LYS A 51 -3.20 1.28 -10.70
C LYS A 51 -2.19 2.41 -10.80
N TYR A 52 -1.16 2.38 -9.95
CA TYR A 52 0.01 3.24 -10.06
C TYR A 52 1.27 2.38 -9.91
N SER A 53 2.21 2.53 -10.84
CA SER A 53 3.45 1.75 -10.90
C SER A 53 3.24 0.23 -10.81
N GLY A 54 2.13 -0.28 -11.37
CA GLY A 54 1.78 -1.70 -11.39
C GLY A 54 0.99 -2.20 -10.17
N SER A 55 0.94 -1.45 -9.08
CA SER A 55 0.16 -1.78 -7.89
C SER A 55 -1.25 -1.20 -7.98
N SER A 56 -2.25 -2.02 -7.69
CA SER A 56 -3.62 -1.54 -7.48
C SER A 56 -3.72 -0.67 -6.23
N LEU A 57 -4.54 0.36 -6.28
CA LEU A 57 -4.62 1.38 -5.22
C LEU A 57 -5.87 1.27 -4.35
N ILE A 58 -7.00 0.83 -4.90
CA ILE A 58 -8.33 0.95 -4.28
C ILE A 58 -9.16 -0.33 -4.37
N ASP A 59 -8.53 -1.45 -4.71
CA ASP A 59 -9.16 -2.78 -4.73
C ASP A 59 -9.03 -3.52 -3.40
N GLY A 60 -8.62 -2.81 -2.33
CA GLY A 60 -8.38 -3.39 -1.01
C GLY A 60 -7.02 -4.07 -0.86
N ASN A 61 -6.28 -4.29 -1.94
CA ASN A 61 -4.95 -4.92 -1.91
C ASN A 61 -3.81 -3.92 -1.66
N PHE A 62 -4.10 -2.61 -1.64
CA PHE A 62 -3.08 -1.58 -1.42
C PHE A 62 -2.49 -1.68 0.01
N GLY A 63 -1.19 -1.94 0.11
CA GLY A 63 -0.52 -2.09 1.42
C GLY A 63 -0.79 -3.42 2.13
N ALA A 64 -1.51 -4.37 1.50
CA ALA A 64 -1.55 -5.73 1.99
C ALA A 64 -0.13 -6.32 1.89
N LEU A 65 0.51 -6.58 3.02
CA LEU A 65 1.62 -7.52 3.05
C LEU A 65 1.06 -8.85 2.55
N GLY A 66 1.61 -9.34 1.44
CA GLY A 66 1.14 -10.57 0.82
C GLY A 66 1.12 -11.72 1.81
N VAL A 67 0.30 -12.72 1.52
CA VAL A 67 0.39 -14.05 2.13
C VAL A 67 1.81 -14.56 1.86
N SER A 68 2.74 -14.26 2.77
CA SER A 68 4.09 -14.76 2.70
C SER A 68 4.05 -16.18 3.23
N SER A 69 4.08 -17.17 2.33
CA SER A 69 4.52 -18.51 2.70
C SER A 69 5.92 -18.35 3.29
N GLY A 70 6.03 -18.40 4.63
CA GLY A 70 7.28 -18.23 5.33
C GLY A 70 8.38 -19.13 4.76
N ALA A 71 9.62 -18.68 4.85
CA ALA A 71 10.81 -19.41 4.41
C ALA A 71 10.90 -20.77 5.14
N GLY A 72 10.27 -21.80 4.56
CA GLY A 72 10.14 -23.12 5.19
C GLY A 72 9.51 -24.20 4.31
N GLY A 73 9.31 -23.98 3.01
CA GLY A 73 8.75 -25.00 2.11
C GLY A 73 7.30 -25.37 2.43
N HIS A 74 6.53 -24.46 3.03
CA HIS A 74 5.10 -24.64 3.27
C HIS A 74 4.33 -24.29 1.99
N GLY A 75 3.48 -25.20 1.52
CA GLY A 75 2.70 -25.05 0.29
C GLY A 75 1.85 -23.78 0.32
N SER A 76 2.15 -22.86 -0.59
CA SER A 76 1.56 -21.52 -0.61
C SER A 76 0.08 -21.55 -1.05
N LEU A 77 -0.75 -20.65 -0.51
CA LEU A 77 -2.11 -20.35 -0.98
C LEU A 77 -2.05 -19.71 -2.38
N THR A 78 -1.59 -20.49 -3.35
CA THR A 78 -1.50 -20.07 -4.75
C THR A 78 -2.71 -20.54 -5.52
N SER A 79 -2.94 -19.91 -6.67
CA SER A 79 -3.92 -20.39 -7.64
C SER A 79 -3.65 -21.81 -8.14
N ALA A 80 -2.42 -22.33 -8.00
CA ALA A 80 -2.09 -23.72 -8.33
C ALA A 80 -2.70 -24.73 -7.34
N ASN A 81 -3.00 -24.29 -6.12
CA ASN A 81 -3.66 -25.07 -5.06
C ASN A 81 -5.17 -24.79 -5.01
N GLY A 82 -5.70 -24.09 -6.03
CA GLY A 82 -7.12 -23.78 -6.17
C GLY A 82 -7.63 -22.64 -5.28
N VAL A 83 -6.75 -21.88 -4.62
CA VAL A 83 -7.12 -20.64 -3.91
C VAL A 83 -7.07 -19.47 -4.89
N THR A 84 -8.22 -18.89 -5.20
CA THR A 84 -8.37 -17.80 -6.17
C THR A 84 -8.31 -16.43 -5.55
N ASN A 85 -8.79 -16.30 -4.32
CA ASN A 85 -8.75 -15.05 -3.56
C ASN A 85 -8.71 -15.35 -2.07
N VAL A 86 -8.00 -14.50 -1.32
CA VAL A 86 -8.15 -14.43 0.13
C VAL A 86 -8.48 -12.99 0.48
N ASP A 87 -9.68 -12.81 1.01
CA ASP A 87 -10.16 -11.54 1.52
C ASP A 87 -9.97 -11.49 3.03
N VAL A 88 -9.19 -10.50 3.46
CA VAL A 88 -8.86 -10.22 4.86
C VAL A 88 -9.42 -8.86 5.29
N SER A 89 -10.38 -8.28 4.55
CA SER A 89 -10.87 -6.92 4.77
C SER A 89 -11.49 -6.70 6.15
N ASN A 90 -12.05 -7.75 6.77
CA ASN A 90 -12.68 -7.70 8.09
C ASN A 90 -11.86 -8.42 9.17
N ALA A 91 -10.66 -8.89 8.84
CA ALA A 91 -9.80 -9.58 9.78
C ALA A 91 -9.15 -8.60 10.77
N ALA A 92 -8.80 -9.08 11.96
CA ALA A 92 -8.08 -8.27 12.92
C ALA A 92 -6.72 -7.86 12.33
N ALA A 93 -6.37 -6.58 12.47
CA ALA A 93 -5.12 -6.05 11.94
C ALA A 93 -3.92 -6.57 12.74
N GLY A 94 -2.84 -6.94 12.05
CA GLY A 94 -1.56 -7.30 12.67
C GLY A 94 -1.51 -8.68 13.33
N THR A 95 -2.50 -9.55 13.08
CA THR A 95 -2.53 -10.91 13.60
C THR A 95 -1.97 -11.90 12.58
N GLU A 96 -1.16 -12.83 13.06
CA GLU A 96 -0.70 -13.96 12.24
C GLU A 96 -1.74 -15.06 12.29
N TYR A 97 -2.40 -15.29 11.15
CA TYR A 97 -3.34 -16.38 10.99
C TYR A 97 -2.61 -17.61 10.44
N SER A 98 -2.66 -18.70 11.19
CA SER A 98 -2.27 -20.01 10.71
C SER A 98 -3.44 -20.65 9.98
N ILE A 99 -3.21 -21.08 8.74
CA ILE A 99 -4.15 -21.78 7.90
C ILE A 99 -3.67 -23.22 7.81
N SER A 100 -4.50 -24.15 8.25
CA SER A 100 -4.27 -25.59 8.10
C SER A 100 -5.39 -26.21 7.29
N VAL A 101 -5.04 -27.17 6.45
CA VAL A 101 -5.99 -27.96 5.67
C VAL A 101 -5.95 -29.39 6.20
N ALA A 102 -7.13 -29.93 6.52
CA ALA A 102 -7.31 -31.29 6.99
C ALA A 102 -7.95 -32.16 5.90
N THR A 103 -7.31 -33.30 5.62
CA THR A 103 -7.63 -34.18 4.48
C THR A 103 -8.75 -35.18 4.77
N ALA A 104 -9.14 -35.35 6.04
CA ALA A 104 -10.12 -36.37 6.42
C ALA A 104 -11.56 -35.98 6.02
N GLY A 105 -12.03 -36.54 4.91
CA GLY A 105 -13.45 -36.72 4.55
C GLY A 105 -14.17 -35.51 3.91
N ASN A 106 -13.85 -34.27 4.31
CA ASN A 106 -14.64 -33.08 3.94
C ASN A 106 -13.82 -31.86 3.47
N ASN A 107 -12.52 -32.02 3.17
CA ASN A 107 -11.59 -30.96 2.74
C ASN A 107 -11.69 -29.70 3.62
N THR A 108 -11.55 -29.86 4.93
CA THR A 108 -11.77 -28.77 5.89
C THR A 108 -10.57 -27.83 5.93
N MET A 109 -10.82 -26.53 5.73
CA MET A 109 -9.83 -25.47 5.97
C MET A 109 -10.08 -24.91 7.37
N THR A 110 -9.02 -24.79 8.16
CA THR A 110 -9.05 -24.18 9.49
C THR A 110 -8.13 -22.98 9.51
N ILE A 111 -8.66 -21.84 9.90
CA ILE A 111 -7.88 -20.62 10.13
C ILE A 111 -7.85 -20.36 11.63
N SER A 112 -6.70 -19.97 12.16
CA SER A 112 -6.49 -19.70 13.59
C SER A 112 -5.57 -18.51 13.80
N ASP A 113 -5.96 -17.57 14.65
CA ASP A 113 -5.13 -16.44 15.10
C ASP A 113 -4.23 -16.77 16.32
N GLY A 114 -4.22 -18.05 16.74
CA GLY A 114 -3.54 -18.54 17.94
C GLY A 114 -4.40 -18.55 19.21
N THR A 115 -5.53 -17.85 19.23
CA THR A 115 -6.50 -17.78 20.36
C THR A 115 -7.88 -18.33 19.98
N THR A 116 -8.36 -17.99 18.79
CA THR A 116 -9.61 -18.43 18.20
C THR A 116 -9.34 -19.15 16.88
N SER A 117 -9.97 -20.31 16.71
CA SER A 117 -9.86 -21.13 15.50
C SER A 117 -11.24 -21.39 14.92
N GLN A 118 -11.38 -21.24 13.60
CA GLN A 118 -12.61 -21.55 12.89
C GLN A 118 -12.31 -22.50 11.73
N SER A 119 -13.07 -23.59 11.68
CA SER A 119 -12.96 -24.61 10.63
C SER A 119 -14.19 -24.54 9.73
N VAL A 120 -13.96 -24.46 8.43
CA VAL A 120 -15.00 -24.47 7.40
C VAL A 120 -14.72 -25.60 6.42
N SER A 121 -15.69 -26.48 6.23
CA SER A 121 -15.60 -27.60 5.29
C SER A 121 -16.24 -27.25 3.95
N LEU A 122 -15.57 -27.57 2.84
CA LEU A 122 -16.18 -27.46 1.50
C LEU A 122 -17.11 -28.64 1.18
N GLY A 123 -17.10 -29.70 2.00
CA GLY A 123 -17.75 -30.96 1.67
C GLY A 123 -16.93 -31.78 0.65
N ALA A 124 -17.45 -32.93 0.23
CA ALA A 124 -16.75 -33.87 -0.65
C ALA A 124 -16.26 -33.24 -1.97
N ALA A 125 -15.23 -33.85 -2.56
CA ALA A 125 -14.49 -33.36 -3.73
C ALA A 125 -15.37 -32.72 -4.82
N GLN A 126 -15.11 -31.45 -5.08
CA GLN A 126 -15.95 -30.55 -5.87
C GLN A 126 -15.56 -30.60 -7.36
N THR A 127 -15.80 -31.74 -8.02
CA THR A 127 -15.58 -31.88 -9.45
C THR A 127 -16.55 -30.96 -10.21
N GLY A 128 -16.03 -29.91 -10.87
CA GLY A 128 -16.83 -28.99 -11.71
C GLY A 128 -17.24 -27.66 -11.04
N MET A 129 -16.69 -27.30 -9.89
CA MET A 129 -16.93 -26.00 -9.24
C MET A 129 -16.24 -24.83 -9.98
N ASN A 130 -16.96 -23.72 -10.19
CA ASN A 130 -16.39 -22.44 -10.66
C ASN A 130 -15.60 -21.75 -9.54
N THR A 131 -16.29 -21.33 -8.46
CA THR A 131 -15.70 -20.74 -7.25
C THR A 131 -16.64 -20.95 -6.04
N SER A 132 -16.11 -21.24 -4.87
CA SER A 132 -16.83 -21.27 -3.59
C SER A 132 -16.08 -20.42 -2.57
N THR A 133 -16.81 -19.67 -1.74
CA THR A 133 -16.23 -18.80 -0.71
C THR A 133 -16.42 -19.45 0.65
N LEU A 134 -15.32 -19.78 1.32
CA LEU A 134 -15.31 -20.17 2.72
C LEU A 134 -15.33 -18.91 3.56
N ASP A 135 -16.36 -18.77 4.39
CA ASP A 135 -16.52 -17.62 5.26
C ASP A 135 -16.09 -17.97 6.68
N PHE A 136 -15.00 -17.36 7.15
CA PHE A 136 -14.53 -17.43 8.53
C PHE A 136 -15.04 -16.21 9.28
N SER A 137 -16.36 -16.14 9.47
CA SER A 137 -17.07 -15.00 10.05
C SER A 137 -16.55 -14.54 11.42
N ASN A 138 -15.99 -15.44 12.22
CA ASN A 138 -15.46 -15.10 13.55
C ASN A 138 -14.07 -14.45 13.46
N LEU A 139 -13.34 -14.72 12.38
CA LEU A 139 -12.01 -14.20 12.12
C LEU A 139 -12.03 -13.08 11.07
N GLY A 140 -13.18 -12.81 10.45
CA GLY A 140 -13.36 -11.79 9.41
C GLY A 140 -12.65 -12.09 8.08
N ILE A 141 -12.29 -13.36 7.85
CA ILE A 141 -11.53 -13.80 6.68
C ILE A 141 -12.45 -14.57 5.74
N LYS A 142 -12.37 -14.31 4.43
CA LYS A 142 -13.03 -15.12 3.41
C LYS A 142 -12.02 -15.68 2.44
N VAL A 143 -12.07 -16.97 2.18
CA VAL A 143 -11.17 -17.64 1.23
C VAL A 143 -11.98 -18.17 0.07
N THR A 144 -11.75 -17.66 -1.14
CA THR A 144 -12.40 -18.14 -2.35
C THR A 144 -11.54 -19.18 -3.03
N VAL A 145 -12.11 -20.37 -3.20
CA VAL A 145 -11.46 -21.54 -3.77
C VAL A 145 -12.22 -22.02 -5.02
N ASN A 146 -11.53 -22.69 -5.93
CA ASN A 146 -12.11 -23.24 -7.17
C ASN A 146 -12.00 -24.77 -7.22
N SER A 147 -12.36 -25.37 -8.35
CA SER A 147 -12.30 -26.83 -8.58
C SER A 147 -10.91 -27.47 -8.48
N ALA A 148 -9.82 -26.69 -8.51
CA ALA A 148 -8.47 -27.18 -8.28
C ALA A 148 -8.16 -27.35 -6.78
N TYR A 149 -9.03 -26.88 -5.88
CA TYR A 149 -8.89 -27.11 -4.45
C TYR A 149 -9.18 -28.58 -4.13
N THR A 150 -8.13 -29.37 -4.15
CA THR A 150 -8.12 -30.75 -3.71
C THR A 150 -7.19 -30.85 -2.51
N ALA A 151 -7.62 -31.60 -1.48
CA ALA A 151 -6.76 -31.88 -0.34
C ALA A 151 -5.48 -32.67 -0.72
N ASP A 152 -5.38 -33.15 -1.97
CA ASP A 152 -4.20 -33.83 -2.51
C ASP A 152 -3.10 -32.85 -2.98
N GLY A 153 -3.45 -31.59 -3.27
CA GLY A 153 -2.48 -30.54 -3.65
C GLY A 153 -1.80 -29.84 -2.47
N MET A 154 -2.33 -30.02 -1.25
CA MET A 154 -1.75 -29.52 0.00
C MET A 154 -1.62 -30.70 0.94
N SER A 155 -0.40 -31.21 1.17
CA SER A 155 -0.15 -32.32 2.09
C SER A 155 -0.86 -32.09 3.43
N ASP A 156 -1.43 -33.14 4.01
CA ASP A 156 -2.07 -33.11 5.31
C ASP A 156 -1.16 -32.42 6.34
N GLY A 157 -1.66 -31.38 7.01
CA GLY A 157 -0.87 -30.60 7.97
C GLY A 157 0.01 -29.49 7.38
N VAL A 158 -0.15 -29.10 6.10
CA VAL A 158 0.47 -27.88 5.57
C VAL A 158 -0.07 -26.65 6.32
N LEU A 159 0.83 -26.04 7.09
CA LEU A 159 0.60 -24.79 7.81
C LEU A 159 1.03 -23.63 6.91
N SER A 160 0.06 -22.91 6.37
CA SER A 160 0.33 -21.64 5.69
C SER A 160 0.09 -20.50 6.67
N THR A 161 1.05 -19.60 6.82
CA THR A 161 0.86 -18.40 7.64
C THR A 161 0.39 -17.25 6.75
N MET A 162 -0.60 -16.53 7.26
CA MET A 162 -1.21 -15.36 6.67
C MET A 162 -1.14 -14.26 7.71
N THR A 163 -0.18 -13.36 7.55
CA THR A 163 -0.13 -12.15 8.35
C THR A 163 -1.06 -11.13 7.74
N THR A 164 -2.09 -10.71 8.46
CA THR A 164 -2.85 -9.52 8.06
C THR A 164 -1.99 -8.29 8.33
N ALA A 165 -1.88 -7.41 7.33
CA ALA A 165 -1.18 -6.16 7.53
C ALA A 165 -1.85 -5.39 8.68
N ASP A 166 -1.04 -4.75 9.53
CA ASP A 166 -1.43 -3.94 10.68
C ASP A 166 -2.11 -2.63 10.25
N SER A 167 -3.17 -2.73 9.43
CA SER A 167 -3.71 -1.75 8.49
C SER A 167 -3.07 -1.87 7.10
N THR A 168 -3.89 -1.76 6.05
CA THR A 168 -3.54 -1.60 4.62
C THR A 168 -2.80 -0.28 4.33
N SER A 169 -1.83 0.03 5.19
CA SER A 169 -1.11 1.30 5.24
C SER A 169 0.21 1.14 4.50
N SER A 170 0.37 1.85 3.38
CA SER A 170 1.67 2.01 2.74
C SER A 170 2.38 3.21 3.35
N SER A 171 3.70 3.13 3.52
CA SER A 171 4.51 4.24 4.02
C SER A 171 5.46 4.75 2.96
N PHE A 172 5.62 6.07 2.90
CA PHE A 172 6.58 6.74 2.05
C PHE A 172 7.67 7.37 2.91
N GLN A 173 8.92 7.06 2.60
CA GLN A 173 10.07 7.65 3.24
C GLN A 173 10.26 9.08 2.70
N VAL A 174 10.16 10.06 3.59
CA VAL A 174 10.33 11.49 3.27
C VAL A 174 11.46 12.13 4.08
N GLY A 175 12.34 11.34 4.67
CA GLY A 175 13.52 11.83 5.37
C GLY A 175 14.69 10.88 5.23
N TYR A 176 15.85 11.29 5.75
CA TYR A 176 17.07 10.49 5.67
C TYR A 176 17.23 9.50 6.84
N GLU A 177 16.48 9.67 7.94
CA GLU A 177 16.54 8.79 9.11
C GLU A 177 15.46 7.70 9.08
N ASN A 178 15.78 6.52 9.62
CA ASN A 178 14.83 5.42 9.74
C ASN A 178 13.99 5.53 11.03
N ASN A 179 13.24 6.63 11.18
CA ASN A 179 12.33 6.87 12.30
C ASN A 179 10.89 7.06 11.80
N ALA A 180 9.90 6.84 12.67
CA ALA A 180 8.47 6.99 12.33
C ALA A 180 8.13 8.41 11.84
N ASN A 181 8.78 9.43 12.41
CA ASN A 181 8.60 10.84 12.04
C ASN A 181 9.09 11.17 10.61
N ASN A 182 9.90 10.31 9.99
CA ASN A 182 10.41 10.46 8.63
C ASN A 182 9.63 9.62 7.61
N LYS A 183 8.54 8.98 8.04
CA LYS A 183 7.66 8.17 7.21
C LYS A 183 6.24 8.76 7.21
N ILE A 184 5.69 8.97 6.02
CA ILE A 184 4.28 9.30 5.85
C ILE A 184 3.54 8.01 5.53
N SER A 185 2.79 7.52 6.49
CA SER A 185 1.93 6.34 6.33
C SER A 185 0.52 6.76 5.94
N PHE A 186 -0.08 6.04 5.00
CA PHE A 186 -1.49 6.19 4.65
C PHE A 186 -2.09 4.87 4.19
N SER A 187 -3.36 4.67 4.52
CA SER A 187 -4.16 3.57 4.02
C SER A 187 -5.18 4.07 3.00
N LEU A 188 -5.43 3.26 1.98
CA LEU A 188 -6.56 3.46 1.06
C LEU A 188 -7.63 2.44 1.41
N ALA A 189 -8.88 2.90 1.46
CA ALA A 189 -10.03 2.03 1.64
C ALA A 189 -10.25 1.17 0.40
N ASN A 190 -10.84 -0.01 0.59
CA ASN A 190 -11.37 -0.80 -0.51
C ASN A 190 -12.62 -0.13 -1.10
N LEU A 191 -12.59 0.18 -2.39
CA LEU A 191 -13.69 0.84 -3.11
C LEU A 191 -14.37 -0.08 -4.14
N THR A 192 -14.19 -1.41 -4.06
CA THR A 192 -14.94 -2.36 -4.89
C THR A 192 -16.42 -2.43 -4.48
N ALA A 193 -17.30 -2.81 -5.40
CA ALA A 193 -18.69 -3.11 -5.05
C ALA A 193 -18.76 -4.39 -4.19
N GLY A 194 -19.76 -4.47 -3.30
CA GLY A 194 -19.98 -5.63 -2.41
C GLY A 194 -19.57 -5.46 -0.95
N ALA A 195 -19.86 -6.47 -0.12
CA ALA A 195 -19.77 -6.45 1.34
C ALA A 195 -18.36 -6.21 1.93
N ALA A 196 -17.30 -6.48 1.16
CA ALA A 196 -15.91 -6.27 1.56
C ALA A 196 -15.35 -4.88 1.19
N GLY A 197 -16.11 -4.09 0.42
CA GLY A 197 -15.75 -2.75 -0.03
C GLY A 197 -16.84 -1.74 0.32
N LEU A 198 -17.56 -1.25 -0.67
CA LEU A 198 -18.58 -0.20 -0.51
C LEU A 198 -19.90 -0.67 0.14
N ASN A 199 -20.00 -1.93 0.61
CA ASN A 199 -21.23 -2.55 1.14
C ASN A 199 -22.46 -2.33 0.26
N ALA A 200 -22.24 -2.26 -1.05
CA ALA A 200 -23.24 -2.02 -2.06
C ALA A 200 -23.72 -3.36 -2.65
N ASP A 201 -24.20 -4.28 -1.81
CA ASP A 201 -25.00 -5.40 -2.32
C ASP A 201 -26.43 -4.86 -2.52
N VAL A 202 -26.66 -4.26 -3.70
CA VAL A 202 -27.84 -3.42 -3.94
C VAL A 202 -28.92 -4.22 -4.67
N ASP A 203 -29.78 -4.91 -3.90
CA ASP A 203 -30.99 -5.50 -4.46
C ASP A 203 -32.14 -4.49 -4.51
N VAL A 204 -32.47 -4.00 -5.71
CA VAL A 204 -33.62 -3.11 -5.98
C VAL A 204 -34.79 -3.83 -6.64
N SER A 205 -34.78 -5.17 -6.69
CA SER A 205 -35.85 -5.97 -7.30
C SER A 205 -37.18 -5.88 -6.54
N THR A 206 -37.13 -5.54 -5.25
CA THR A 206 -38.29 -5.35 -4.38
C THR A 206 -38.31 -3.95 -3.78
N GLN A 207 -39.51 -3.49 -3.38
CA GLN A 207 -39.65 -2.20 -2.70
C GLN A 207 -38.87 -2.14 -1.38
N SER A 208 -38.83 -3.24 -0.62
CA SER A 208 -38.09 -3.30 0.64
C SER A 208 -36.59 -3.31 0.39
N GLY A 209 -36.12 -4.05 -0.62
CA GLY A 209 -34.71 -4.07 -1.03
C GLY A 209 -34.23 -2.69 -1.45
N ALA A 210 -35.01 -1.97 -2.26
CA ALA A 210 -34.68 -0.61 -2.69
C ALA A 210 -34.59 0.41 -1.54
N GLN A 211 -35.31 0.19 -0.43
CA GLN A 211 -35.17 1.04 0.76
C GLN A 211 -33.89 0.74 1.54
N THR A 212 -33.53 -0.54 1.69
CA THR A 212 -32.24 -0.94 2.29
C THR A 212 -31.06 -0.47 1.44
N ALA A 213 -31.20 -0.55 0.10
CA ALA A 213 -30.23 -0.07 -0.86
C ALA A 213 -29.85 1.41 -0.67
N LEU A 214 -30.81 2.28 -0.35
CA LEU A 214 -30.54 3.70 -0.09
C LEU A 214 -29.61 3.89 1.11
N ALA A 215 -29.83 3.15 2.19
CA ALA A 215 -28.97 3.19 3.38
C ALA A 215 -27.56 2.65 3.10
N SER A 216 -27.47 1.57 2.31
CA SER A 216 -26.18 1.02 1.87
C SER A 216 -25.43 2.00 0.97
N ILE A 217 -26.10 2.66 0.02
CA ILE A 217 -25.49 3.67 -0.87
C ILE A 217 -25.04 4.91 -0.07
N ASP A 218 -25.79 5.35 0.94
CA ASP A 218 -25.36 6.46 1.80
C ASP A 218 -24.10 6.10 2.59
N THR A 219 -24.03 4.88 3.13
CA THR A 219 -22.82 4.35 3.79
C THR A 219 -21.65 4.26 2.80
N ALA A 220 -21.90 3.84 1.56
CA ALA A 220 -20.91 3.81 0.50
C ALA A 220 -20.36 5.21 0.15
N ILE A 221 -21.23 6.23 0.13
CA ILE A 221 -20.82 7.63 -0.08
C ILE A 221 -19.96 8.12 1.08
N ASP A 222 -20.32 7.81 2.33
CA ASP A 222 -19.55 8.20 3.52
C ASP A 222 -18.17 7.54 3.56
N THR A 223 -18.07 6.24 3.23
CA THR A 223 -16.77 5.55 3.14
C THR A 223 -15.89 6.15 2.05
N LEU A 224 -16.45 6.48 0.89
CA LEU A 224 -15.74 7.16 -0.19
C LEU A 224 -15.31 8.59 0.20
N ALA A 225 -16.16 9.33 0.91
CA ALA A 225 -15.83 10.66 1.43
C ALA A 225 -14.65 10.59 2.41
N ASN A 226 -14.64 9.59 3.30
CA ASN A 226 -13.52 9.33 4.20
C ASN A 226 -12.23 8.96 3.43
N ALA A 227 -12.32 8.11 2.40
CA ALA A 227 -11.17 7.79 1.55
C ALA A 227 -10.57 9.04 0.88
N ARG A 228 -11.42 9.95 0.37
CA ARG A 228 -10.99 11.24 -0.20
C ARG A 228 -10.36 12.15 0.84
N ALA A 229 -10.92 12.19 2.06
CA ALA A 229 -10.36 12.96 3.17
C ALA A 229 -8.96 12.47 3.55
N VAL A 230 -8.74 11.15 3.55
CA VAL A 230 -7.41 10.56 3.78
C VAL A 230 -6.43 10.99 2.69
N ILE A 231 -6.79 10.85 1.42
CA ILE A 231 -5.95 11.27 0.29
C ILE A 231 -5.61 12.77 0.39
N GLY A 232 -6.60 13.62 0.67
CA GLY A 232 -6.39 15.07 0.81
C GLY A 232 -5.47 15.43 1.98
N ARG A 233 -5.63 14.77 3.14
CA ARG A 233 -4.72 14.95 4.28
C ARG A 233 -3.30 14.55 3.92
N THR A 234 -3.12 13.40 3.27
CA THR A 234 -1.82 12.89 2.86
C THR A 234 -1.15 13.79 1.82
N GLN A 235 -1.91 14.36 0.87
CA GLN A 235 -1.41 15.37 -0.07
C GLN A 235 -0.87 16.61 0.66
N ASN A 236 -1.61 17.12 1.64
CA ASN A 236 -1.16 18.25 2.46
C ASN A 236 0.12 17.90 3.24
N GLN A 237 0.16 16.72 3.86
CA GLN A 237 1.36 16.24 4.56
C GLN A 237 2.58 16.14 3.63
N PHE A 238 2.42 15.59 2.42
CA PHE A 238 3.50 15.57 1.42
C PHE A 238 3.93 16.98 1.00
N GLY A 239 2.98 17.92 0.85
CA GLY A 239 3.29 19.32 0.56
C GLY A 239 4.15 19.97 1.65
N PHE A 240 3.78 19.81 2.92
CA PHE A 240 4.56 20.33 4.05
C PHE A 240 5.91 19.64 4.18
N ALA A 241 5.97 18.32 4.03
CA ALA A 241 7.21 17.57 4.08
C ALA A 241 8.16 18.00 2.95
N SER A 242 7.65 18.19 1.74
CA SER A 242 8.43 18.69 0.60
C SER A 242 8.99 20.09 0.85
N ALA A 243 8.17 21.01 1.36
CA ALA A 243 8.62 22.37 1.70
C ALA A 243 9.71 22.34 2.80
N ASN A 244 9.54 21.52 3.84
CA ASN A 244 10.52 21.39 4.91
C ASN A 244 11.84 20.75 4.42
N LEU A 245 11.75 19.72 3.56
CA LEU A 245 12.91 19.10 2.93
C LEU A 245 13.66 20.10 2.06
N ALA A 246 12.96 20.93 1.28
CA ALA A 246 13.59 21.95 0.45
C ALA A 246 14.43 22.93 1.31
N SER A 247 13.86 23.42 2.42
CA SER A 247 14.58 24.27 3.38
C SER A 247 15.75 23.55 4.03
N THR A 248 15.60 22.26 4.36
CA THR A 248 16.68 21.47 4.96
C THR A 248 17.83 21.26 3.97
N VAL A 249 17.51 20.98 2.69
CA VAL A 249 18.49 20.87 1.61
C VAL A 249 19.21 22.20 1.38
N GLU A 250 18.50 23.33 1.40
CA GLU A 250 19.10 24.66 1.29
C GLU A 250 20.06 24.96 2.45
N ASN A 251 19.64 24.73 3.70
CA ASN A 251 20.46 24.93 4.88
C ASN A 251 21.70 24.01 4.89
N LEU A 252 21.55 22.73 4.52
CA LEU A 252 22.66 21.80 4.44
C LEU A 252 23.63 22.16 3.31
N SER A 253 23.11 22.64 2.18
CA SER A 253 23.93 23.14 1.07
C SER A 253 24.73 24.38 1.49
N ALA A 254 24.10 25.32 2.20
CA ALA A 254 24.77 26.52 2.73
C ALA A 254 25.86 26.15 3.75
N ALA A 255 25.56 25.25 4.69
CA ALA A 255 26.55 24.75 5.66
C ALA A 255 27.73 24.05 4.97
N ASN A 256 27.47 23.23 3.95
CA ASN A 256 28.50 22.57 3.15
C ASN A 256 29.36 23.58 2.39
N SER A 257 28.77 24.65 1.84
CA SER A 257 29.52 25.74 1.20
C SER A 257 30.47 26.40 2.19
N VAL A 258 30.00 26.78 3.39
CA VAL A 258 30.84 27.43 4.41
C VAL A 258 32.00 26.53 4.84
N ILE A 259 31.76 25.22 5.01
CA ILE A 259 32.83 24.27 5.36
C ILE A 259 33.87 24.20 4.23
N LYS A 260 33.43 24.04 2.97
CA LYS A 260 34.36 23.98 1.83
C LYS A 260 35.12 25.28 1.63
N ASP A 261 34.47 26.43 1.81
CA ASP A 261 35.07 27.74 1.64
C ASP A 261 36.11 28.01 2.75
N ALA A 262 35.83 27.58 3.99
CA ALA A 262 36.78 27.67 5.10
C ALA A 262 38.00 26.75 4.89
N ASP A 263 37.78 25.51 4.44
CA ASP A 263 38.86 24.56 4.15
C ASP A 263 39.73 25.06 2.99
N MET A 264 39.12 25.58 1.91
CA MET A 264 39.83 26.22 0.81
C MET A 264 40.66 27.43 1.26
N ALA A 265 40.11 28.26 2.14
CA ALA A 265 40.84 29.40 2.70
C ALA A 265 42.06 28.94 3.52
N PHE A 266 41.92 27.90 4.35
CA PHE A 266 43.02 27.33 5.12
C PHE A 266 44.13 26.78 4.21
N GLU A 267 43.77 25.98 3.21
CA GLU A 267 44.72 25.40 2.26
C GLU A 267 45.42 26.48 1.42
N THR A 268 44.70 27.54 1.03
CA THR A 268 45.28 28.67 0.29
C THR A 268 46.29 29.43 1.14
N VAL A 269 46.03 29.60 2.45
CA VAL A 269 46.98 30.24 3.38
C VAL A 269 48.23 29.39 3.54
N ASP A 270 48.10 28.07 3.73
CA ASP A 270 49.28 27.21 3.86
C ASP A 270 50.05 27.09 2.54
N PHE A 271 49.36 26.98 1.40
CA PHE A 271 49.98 27.06 0.07
C PHE A 271 50.76 28.36 -0.12
N THR A 272 50.16 29.50 0.22
CA THR A 272 50.81 30.82 0.11
C THR A 272 52.01 30.92 1.04
N LYS A 273 51.89 30.46 2.29
CA LYS A 273 53.00 30.39 3.25
C LYS A 273 54.14 29.52 2.73
N ASN A 274 53.83 28.34 2.19
CA ASN A 274 54.82 27.43 1.61
C ASN A 274 55.47 28.04 0.36
N GLN A 275 54.71 28.76 -0.47
CA GLN A 275 55.23 29.49 -1.62
C GLN A 275 56.18 30.63 -1.20
N ILE A 276 55.83 31.39 -0.16
CA ILE A 276 56.70 32.42 0.42
C ILE A 276 57.97 31.79 1.01
N LEU A 277 57.85 30.66 1.72
CA LEU A 277 59.01 29.93 2.25
C LEU A 277 59.92 29.40 1.15
N LEU A 278 59.37 28.91 0.03
CA LEU A 278 60.15 28.49 -1.13
C LEU A 278 60.85 29.69 -1.80
N GLN A 279 60.15 30.81 -1.99
CA GLN A 279 60.74 32.02 -2.57
C GLN A 279 61.81 32.63 -1.64
N ALA A 280 61.58 32.67 -0.34
CA ALA A 280 62.56 33.07 0.66
C ALA A 280 63.74 32.10 0.71
N GLY A 281 63.50 30.79 0.64
CA GLY A 281 64.53 29.75 0.61
C GLY A 281 65.45 29.86 -0.62
N THR A 282 64.88 30.09 -1.81
CA THR A 282 65.67 30.33 -3.03
C THR A 282 66.45 31.65 -2.97
N SER A 283 65.86 32.72 -2.42
CA SER A 283 66.51 34.02 -2.26
C SER A 283 67.63 33.98 -1.21
N MET A 284 67.43 33.23 -0.12
CA MET A 284 68.42 32.96 0.91
C MET A 284 69.55 32.07 0.38
N LEU A 285 69.25 31.07 -0.44
CA LEU A 285 70.27 30.29 -1.16
C LEU A 285 71.09 31.18 -2.09
N ALA A 286 70.46 32.06 -2.87
CA ALA A 286 71.15 33.00 -3.74
C ALA A 286 72.05 33.97 -2.95
N GLN A 287 71.56 34.53 -1.84
CA GLN A 287 72.32 35.42 -0.94
C GLN A 287 73.46 34.68 -0.22
N ALA A 288 73.22 33.46 0.24
CA ALA A 288 74.24 32.61 0.87
C ALA A 288 75.33 32.17 -0.12
N ASN A 289 75.02 32.06 -1.41
CA ASN A 289 76.00 31.80 -2.46
C ASN A 289 76.78 33.06 -2.89
N GLN A 290 76.21 34.26 -2.75
CA GLN A 290 76.90 35.53 -3.05
C GLN A 290 77.85 35.99 -1.94
N SER A 291 77.50 35.75 -0.67
CA SER A 291 78.33 36.16 0.48
C SER A 291 79.78 35.61 0.41
N PRO A 292 80.04 34.33 0.08
CA PRO A 292 81.39 33.81 -0.12
C PRO A 292 82.11 34.40 -1.34
N GLN A 293 81.41 34.73 -2.43
CA GLN A 293 82.01 35.30 -3.64
C GLN A 293 82.46 36.75 -3.44
N SER A 294 81.70 37.55 -2.68
CA SER A 294 82.08 38.91 -2.30
C SER A 294 83.29 38.92 -1.36
N VAL A 295 83.40 37.94 -0.46
CA VAL A 295 84.58 37.77 0.40
C VAL A 295 85.80 37.35 -0.42
N LEU A 296 85.63 36.47 -1.41
CA LEU A 296 86.73 36.05 -2.28
C LEU A 296 87.22 37.19 -3.20
N SER A 297 86.33 38.08 -3.65
CA SER A 297 86.69 39.30 -4.40
C SER A 297 87.44 40.35 -3.57
N LEU A 298 87.39 40.28 -2.24
CA LEU A 298 88.14 41.18 -1.33
C LEU A 298 89.49 40.60 -0.89
N LEU A 299 89.75 39.32 -1.17
CA LEU A 299 90.98 38.60 -0.84
C LEU A 299 91.84 38.25 -2.07
N GLY A 300 91.36 38.53 -3.28
CA GLY A 300 92.07 38.36 -4.55
C GLY A 300 92.59 39.66 -5.12
#